data_AF-A0A9D8TMT2-F1
#
_entry.id   AF-A0A9D8TMT2-F1
#
_cell.length_a   1.000
_cell.length_b   1.000
_cell.length_c   1.000
_cell.angle_alpha   90.00
_cell.angle_beta   90.00
_cell.angle_gamma   90.00
#
_symmetry.space_group_name_H-M   'P 1'
#
loop_
_entity.id
_entity.type
_entity.pdbx_description
1 polymer ?
#
loop_
_entity_poly.entity_id
_entity_poly.type
_entity_poly.pdbx_seq_one_letter_code
_entity_poly.pdbx_strand_id
1 'polypeptide(L)'
;KAKVHLLIVPNKVIPSVNEIEDGDAALIGKMILTAKKMAKEMGFAENGYRLIINCGNDGGQEVPHLHLHLLGGEKLRIIGAGF
;
A
#
# COMPACT_ATOMS: atom_id res chain seq x y z
N LYS A 1 -11.30 5.12 -6.60
CA LYS A 1 -11.98 4.53 -5.42
C LYS A 1 -12.15 3.05 -5.67
N ALA A 2 -11.86 2.21 -4.67
CA ALA A 2 -12.01 0.75 -4.74
C ALA A 2 -13.02 0.28 -3.67
N LYS A 3 -13.66 -0.88 -3.86
CA LYS A 3 -14.60 -1.49 -2.90
C LYS A 3 -13.93 -1.80 -1.57
N VAL A 4 -12.68 -2.27 -1.62
CA VAL A 4 -11.80 -2.41 -0.46
C VAL A 4 -10.65 -1.43 -0.62
N HIS A 5 -10.43 -0.59 0.39
CA HIS A 5 -9.31 0.34 0.49
C HIS A 5 -8.82 0.37 1.94
N LEU A 6 -7.73 -0.34 2.22
CA LEU A 6 -7.10 -0.37 3.54
C LEU A 6 -5.77 0.36 3.54
N LEU A 7 -5.40 0.93 4.68
CA LEU A 7 -4.06 1.41 4.96
C LEU A 7 -3.35 0.42 5.87
N ILE A 8 -2.14 0.01 5.48
CA ILE A 8 -1.23 -0.75 6.32
C ILE A 8 -0.12 0.20 6.72
N VAL A 9 -0.01 0.39 8.03
CA VAL A 9 0.80 1.45 8.63
C VAL A 9 1.72 0.81 9.67
N PRO A 10 3.05 1.04 9.63
CA PRO A 10 3.93 0.57 10.68
C PRO A 10 3.72 1.39 11.96
N ASN A 11 3.91 0.74 13.11
CA ASN A 11 3.89 1.42 14.41
C ASN A 11 5.14 2.32 14.59
N LYS A 12 6.27 1.96 13.97
CA LYS A 12 7.45 2.83 13.88
C LYS A 12 7.08 4.04 13.01
N VAL A 13 7.37 5.24 13.50
CA VAL A 13 7.20 6.47 12.72
C VAL A 13 8.30 6.54 11.66
N ILE A 14 7.89 6.44 10.40
CA ILE A 14 8.74 6.62 9.22
C ILE A 14 7.98 7.62 8.32
N PRO A 15 8.46 8.85 8.11
CA PRO A 15 7.67 9.87 7.40
C PRO A 15 7.29 9.51 5.97
N SER A 16 8.20 8.92 5.20
CA SER A 16 7.99 8.50 3.81
C SER A 16 8.92 7.35 3.44
N VAL A 17 8.90 6.91 2.18
CA VAL A 17 9.85 5.90 1.68
C VAL A 17 11.29 6.39 1.74
N ASN A 18 11.53 7.71 1.67
CA ASN A 18 12.88 8.27 1.68
C ASN A 18 13.60 8.11 3.02
N GLU A 19 12.85 7.90 4.12
CA GLU A 19 13.40 7.70 5.46
C GLU A 19 13.48 6.22 5.87
N ILE A 20 13.30 5.29 4.92
CA ILE A 20 13.54 3.87 5.17
C ILE A 20 15.05 3.61 5.21
N GLU A 21 15.51 2.93 6.25
CA GLU A 21 16.89 2.49 6.39
C GLU A 21 17.03 0.97 6.14
N ASP A 22 18.25 0.47 5.90
CA ASP A 22 18.51 -0.96 5.71
C ASP A 22 17.97 -1.83 6.86
N GLY A 23 17.99 -1.29 8.09
CA GLY A 23 17.45 -1.96 9.28
C GLY A 23 15.93 -2.15 9.25
N ASP A 24 15.20 -1.41 8.42
CA ASP A 24 13.74 -1.49 8.31
C ASP A 24 13.26 -2.55 7.31
N ALA A 25 14.15 -3.22 6.58
CA ALA A 25 13.80 -4.19 5.54
C ALA A 25 12.78 -5.24 6.02
N ALA A 26 12.95 -5.76 7.25
CA ALA A 26 12.02 -6.72 7.85
C ALA A 26 10.63 -6.11 8.14
N LEU A 27 10.58 -4.86 8.57
CA LEU A 27 9.33 -4.13 8.81
C LEU A 27 8.58 -3.88 7.50
N ILE A 28 9.27 -3.45 6.45
CA ILE A 28 8.69 -3.24 5.12
C ILE A 28 8.18 -4.57 4.54
N GLY A 29 8.95 -5.64 4.65
CA GLY A 29 8.51 -6.98 4.28
C GLY A 29 7.24 -7.40 5.04
N LYS A 30 7.17 -7.12 6.34
CA LYS A 30 5.97 -7.38 7.16
C LYS A 30 4.75 -6.60 6.68
N MET A 31 4.90 -5.36 6.21
CA MET A 31 3.78 -4.59 5.64
C MET A 31 3.19 -5.29 4.41
N ILE A 32 4.03 -5.79 3.51
CA ILE A 32 3.60 -6.52 2.31
C ILE A 32 2.93 -7.86 2.69
N LEU A 33 3.51 -8.59 3.63
CA LEU A 33 2.94 -9.85 4.12
C LEU A 33 1.58 -9.64 4.80
N THR A 34 1.43 -8.56 5.56
CA THR A 34 0.12 -8.14 6.11
C THR A 34 -0.86 -7.86 4.98
N ALA A 35 -0.47 -7.17 3.92
CA ALA A 35 -1.36 -6.89 2.79
C ALA A 35 -1.86 -8.18 2.11
N LYS A 36 -0.95 -9.11 1.84
CA LYS A 36 -1.27 -10.44 1.31
C LYS A 36 -2.26 -11.19 2.22
N LYS A 37 -2.02 -11.16 3.54
CA LYS A 37 -2.90 -11.79 4.53
C LYS A 37 -4.30 -11.17 4.49
N MET A 38 -4.40 -9.84 4.53
CA MET A 38 -5.69 -9.13 4.48
C MET A 38 -6.45 -9.43 3.20
N ALA A 39 -5.78 -9.44 2.04
CA ALA A 39 -6.43 -9.78 0.77
C ALA A 39 -7.02 -11.19 0.75
N LYS A 40 -6.34 -12.15 1.39
CA LYS A 40 -6.83 -13.52 1.57
C LYS A 40 -8.03 -13.58 2.51
N GLU A 41 -7.93 -12.96 3.69
CA GLU A 41 -8.99 -12.95 4.70
C GLU A 41 -10.27 -12.28 4.21
N MET A 42 -10.14 -11.27 3.35
CA MET A 42 -11.26 -10.54 2.77
C MET A 42 -11.75 -11.15 1.43
N GLY A 43 -11.18 -12.27 0.98
CA GLY A 43 -11.71 -13.06 -0.14
C GLY A 43 -11.48 -12.48 -1.53
N PHE A 44 -10.47 -11.62 -1.74
CA PHE A 44 -10.16 -11.05 -3.06
C PHE A 44 -8.73 -11.32 -3.56
N ALA A 45 -7.95 -12.15 -2.85
CA ALA A 45 -6.58 -12.47 -3.24
C ALA A 45 -6.46 -13.01 -4.67
N GLU A 46 -7.30 -13.97 -5.06
CA GLU A 46 -7.24 -14.62 -6.39
C GLU A 46 -7.76 -13.71 -7.52
N ASN A 47 -8.70 -12.81 -7.20
CA ASN A 47 -9.21 -11.83 -8.17
C ASN A 47 -8.17 -10.75 -8.51
N GLY A 48 -7.18 -10.58 -7.63
CA GLY A 48 -6.16 -9.55 -7.72
C GLY A 48 -6.48 -8.30 -6.90
N TYR A 49 -5.43 -7.57 -6.59
CA TYR A 49 -5.44 -6.32 -5.83
C TYR A 49 -4.23 -5.47 -6.22
N ARG A 50 -4.23 -4.20 -5.81
CA ARG A 50 -3.11 -3.28 -6.03
C ARG A 50 -2.55 -2.81 -4.69
N LEU A 51 -1.23 -2.82 -4.60
CA LEU A 51 -0.45 -2.22 -3.54
C LEU A 51 0.12 -0.89 -4.04
N ILE A 52 -0.06 0.20 -3.29
CA ILE A 52 0.46 1.53 -3.65
C ILE A 52 1.11 2.15 -2.41
N ILE A 53 2.32 2.68 -2.58
CA ILE A 53 2.95 3.59 -1.63
C ILE A 53 3.25 4.88 -2.40
N ASN A 54 2.75 6.00 -1.90
CA ASN A 54 3.05 7.32 -2.45
C ASN A 54 4.22 7.94 -1.68
N CYS A 55 5.12 8.63 -2.38
CA CYS A 55 6.25 9.31 -1.78
C CYS A 55 6.40 10.72 -2.35
N GLY A 56 6.52 11.72 -1.48
CA GLY A 56 6.70 13.12 -1.85
C GLY A 56 5.50 13.73 -2.59
N ASN A 57 5.67 14.98 -3.01
CA ASN A 57 4.60 15.77 -3.64
C ASN A 57 4.12 15.16 -4.96
N ASP A 58 5.06 14.84 -5.87
CA ASP A 58 4.71 14.35 -7.21
C ASP A 58 4.21 12.90 -7.18
N GLY A 59 4.54 12.15 -6.13
CA GLY A 59 3.95 10.84 -5.85
C GLY A 59 2.57 10.92 -5.19
N GLY A 60 2.10 12.11 -4.81
CA GLY A 60 0.79 12.31 -4.16
C GLY A 60 0.74 11.85 -2.70
N GLN A 61 1.83 12.04 -1.94
CA GLN A 61 1.84 11.77 -0.50
C GLN A 61 1.23 12.96 0.26
N GLU A 62 0.10 12.73 0.95
CA GLU A 62 -0.57 13.76 1.75
C GLU A 62 -0.27 13.63 3.26
N VAL A 63 -0.12 12.40 3.76
CA VAL A 63 0.16 12.11 5.17
C VAL A 63 1.65 11.78 5.34
N PRO A 64 2.40 12.50 6.20
CA PRO A 64 3.82 12.28 6.43
C PRO A 64 4.06 11.11 7.40
N HIS A 65 3.49 9.95 7.08
CA HIS A 65 3.75 8.68 7.75
C HIS A 65 3.56 7.55 6.75
N LEU A 66 4.55 6.67 6.62
CA LEU A 66 4.60 5.59 5.65
C LEU A 66 3.33 4.75 5.73
N HIS A 67 2.64 4.63 4.61
CA HIS A 67 1.44 3.81 4.52
C HIS A 67 1.37 3.10 3.16
N LEU A 68 0.97 1.85 3.23
CA LEU A 68 0.70 1.02 2.07
C LEU A 68 -0.81 0.94 1.85
N HIS A 69 -1.28 1.45 0.72
CA HIS A 69 -2.65 1.23 0.28
C HIS A 69 -2.81 -0.20 -0.24
N LEU A 70 -3.81 -0.90 0.26
CA LEU A 70 -4.33 -2.13 -0.31
C LEU A 70 -5.69 -1.86 -0.96
N LEU A 71 -5.75 -1.95 -2.28
CA LEU A 71 -6.95 -1.70 -3.09
C LEU A 71 -7.44 -3.00 -3.72
N GLY A 72 -8.71 -3.34 -3.56
CA GLY A 72 -9.26 -4.58 -4.10
C GLY A 72 -10.78 -4.67 -4.02
N GLY A 73 -11.31 -5.88 -4.20
CA GLY A 73 -12.75 -6.16 -4.13
C GLY A 73 -13.55 -5.77 -5.38
N GLU A 74 -12.88 -5.26 -6.42
CA GLU A 74 -13.45 -4.98 -7.74
C GLU A 74 -12.33 -4.87 -8.80
N LYS A 75 -12.69 -4.84 -10.08
CA LYS A 75 -11.73 -4.59 -11.17
C LYS A 75 -11.24 -3.14 -11.11
N LEU A 76 -9.97 -2.96 -10.78
CA LEU A 76 -9.36 -1.64 -10.68
C LEU A 76 -9.10 -1.02 -12.06
N ARG A 77 -9.28 0.29 -12.17
CA ARG A 77 -8.86 1.06 -13.36
C ARG A 77 -7.34 1.02 -13.51
N ILE A 78 -6.87 0.98 -14.75
CA ILE A 78 -5.45 1.13 -15.06
C ILE A 78 -5.02 2.57 -14.70
N ILE A 79 -3.92 2.71 -13.96
CA ILE A 79 -3.37 4.02 -13.62
C ILE A 79 -2.66 4.56 -14.86
N GLY A 80 -2.90 5.83 -15.20
CA GLY A 80 -2.26 6.46 -16.35
C GLY A 80 -2.81 6.03 -17.71
N ALA A 81 -3.92 5.27 -17.75
CA ALA A 81 -4.67 5.05 -18.99
C ALA A 81 -5.50 6.30 -19.34
N GLY A 82 -4.79 7.39 -19.60
CA GLY A 82 -5.28 8.57 -20.29
C GLY A 82 -4.41 8.74 -21.53
N PHE A 83 -4.86 8.13 -22.63
CA PHE A 83 -4.67 8.70 -23.96
C PHE A 83 -5.93 9.49 -24.27
#